data_AF-A0A8X6VU40-F1
#
_entry.id   AF-A0A8X6VU40-F1
#
_cell.length_a   1.000
_cell.length_b   1.000
_cell.length_c   1.000
_cell.angle_alpha   90.00
_cell.angle_beta   90.00
_cell.angle_gamma   90.00
#
_symmetry.space_group_name_H-M   'P 1'
#
loop_
_entity.id
_entity.type
_entity.pdbx_description
1 polymer ?
#
loop_
_entity_poly.entity_id
_entity_poly.type
_entity_poly.pdbx_seq_one_letter_code
_entity_poly.pdbx_strand_id
1 'polypeptide(L)'
;MRLCHHWIQEETTERQGQSHSPRCTTAHEDRRVVCMASDGSRSPIINHISQQIHSVTNPSGSTRTIQRCLQQNGMSAKRPLLGLPLNGNHRRLRRQWCDEWRIWTTEYRNVVFTDESRLCLQHLF
;
A
#
# COMPACT_ATOMS: atom_id res chain seq x y z
N MET A 1 -49.34 14.32 2.04
CA MET A 1 -48.92 14.72 0.68
C MET A 1 -48.40 16.16 0.69
N ARG A 2 -47.13 16.38 1.06
CA ARG A 2 -46.49 17.73 1.05
C ARG A 2 -45.18 17.79 0.26
N LEU A 3 -44.58 16.64 -0.02
CA LEU A 3 -43.34 16.53 -0.80
C LEU A 3 -43.54 16.80 -2.29
N CYS A 4 -44.70 16.44 -2.85
CA CYS A 4 -44.97 16.58 -4.28
C CYS A 4 -45.09 18.06 -4.72
N HIS A 5 -45.65 18.91 -3.87
CA HIS A 5 -45.79 20.35 -4.16
C HIS A 5 -44.44 21.08 -4.13
N HIS A 6 -43.54 20.69 -3.23
CA HIS A 6 -42.21 21.28 -3.11
C HIS A 6 -41.31 20.90 -4.29
N TRP A 7 -41.44 19.67 -4.80
CA TRP A 7 -40.67 19.18 -5.95
C TRP A 7 -41.09 19.87 -7.26
N ILE A 8 -42.38 20.15 -7.43
CA ILE A 8 -42.91 20.88 -8.59
C ILE A 8 -42.51 22.37 -8.58
N GLN A 9 -42.25 22.95 -7.40
CA GLN A 9 -41.90 24.37 -7.28
C GLN A 9 -40.41 24.67 -7.39
N GLU A 10 -39.53 23.74 -7.03
CA GLU A 10 -38.10 24.08 -6.89
C GLU A 10 -37.15 23.47 -7.92
N GLU A 11 -37.54 22.48 -8.73
CA GLU A 11 -36.64 21.80 -9.71
C GLU A 11 -35.24 21.42 -9.14
N THR A 12 -35.07 21.43 -7.82
CA THR A 12 -33.79 21.25 -7.15
C THR A 12 -33.58 19.76 -6.91
N THR A 13 -32.68 19.19 -7.70
CA THR A 13 -32.18 17.82 -7.50
C THR A 13 -31.21 17.70 -6.32
N GLU A 14 -30.92 18.79 -5.62
CA GLU A 14 -29.92 18.83 -4.57
C GLU A 14 -30.48 18.35 -3.24
N ARG A 15 -30.09 17.14 -2.83
CA ARG A 15 -30.26 16.68 -1.46
C ARG A 15 -29.47 17.60 -0.54
N GLN A 16 -30.15 18.34 0.33
CA GLN A 16 -29.49 19.04 1.44
C GLN A 16 -28.63 18.03 2.24
N GLY A 17 -27.37 18.40 2.46
CA GLY A 17 -26.35 17.53 3.05
C GLY A 17 -26.81 16.99 4.39
N GLN A 18 -26.92 15.65 4.50
CA GLN A 18 -27.23 15.01 5.76
C GLN A 18 -26.13 15.33 6.78
N SER A 19 -26.52 15.71 7.99
CA SER A 19 -25.60 15.82 9.12
C SER A 19 -25.02 14.42 9.40
N HIS A 20 -23.77 14.21 8.99
CA HIS A 20 -23.07 12.97 9.26
C HIS A 20 -22.49 12.99 10.68
N SER A 21 -22.50 11.83 11.34
CA SER A 21 -21.88 11.67 12.66
C SER A 21 -20.41 12.14 12.63
N PRO A 22 -19.93 12.83 13.67
CA PRO A 22 -18.54 13.29 13.73
C PRO A 22 -17.57 12.12 13.55
N ARG A 23 -16.47 12.36 12.82
CA ARG A 23 -15.40 11.36 12.64
C ARG A 23 -14.81 11.00 14.01
N CYS A 24 -14.64 9.71 14.26
CA CYS A 24 -13.96 9.21 15.47
C CYS A 24 -12.46 9.52 15.50
N THR A 25 -11.85 9.91 14.37
CA THR A 25 -10.44 10.26 14.26
C THR A 25 -10.24 11.72 13.91
N THR A 26 -9.19 12.30 14.48
CA THR A 26 -8.71 13.65 14.21
C THR A 26 -7.78 13.66 13.00
N ALA A 27 -7.65 14.81 12.33
CA ALA A 27 -6.73 14.96 11.20
C ALA A 27 -5.26 14.66 11.56
N HIS A 28 -4.87 14.84 12.82
CA HIS A 28 -3.53 14.51 13.30
C HIS A 28 -3.30 12.98 13.40
N GLU A 29 -4.31 12.24 13.88
CA GLU A 29 -4.26 10.77 13.91
C GLU A 29 -4.25 10.18 12.49
N ASP A 30 -5.08 10.71 11.60
CA ASP A 30 -5.12 10.29 10.19
C ASP A 30 -3.76 10.50 9.50
N ARG A 31 -3.10 11.66 9.76
CA ARG A 31 -1.74 11.91 9.27
C ARG A 31 -0.73 10.91 9.82
N ARG A 32 -0.79 10.58 11.11
CA ARG A 32 0.10 9.56 11.70
C ARG A 32 -0.12 8.18 11.07
N VAL A 33 -1.38 7.77 10.86
CA VAL A 33 -1.73 6.52 10.17
C VAL A 33 -1.08 6.46 8.79
N VAL A 34 -1.22 7.53 8.00
CA VAL A 34 -0.67 7.61 6.63
C VAL A 34 0.87 7.62 6.64
N CYS A 35 1.50 8.38 7.55
CA CYS A 35 2.96 8.39 7.69
C CYS A 35 3.51 6.99 8.01
N MET A 36 2.92 6.28 8.98
CA MET A 36 3.36 4.92 9.34
C MET A 36 3.10 3.90 8.23
N ALA A 37 2.04 4.07 7.43
CA ALA A 37 1.83 3.20 6.27
C ALA A 37 2.82 3.48 5.13
N SER A 38 3.44 4.66 5.11
CA SER A 38 4.38 5.08 4.06
C SER A 38 5.84 4.72 4.39
N ASP A 39 6.17 4.46 5.66
CA ASP A 39 7.56 4.35 6.15
C ASP A 39 8.32 3.08 5.70
N GLY A 40 7.72 2.24 4.85
CA GLY A 40 8.40 1.13 4.21
C GLY A 40 8.58 -0.12 5.09
N SER A 41 7.96 -0.16 6.27
CA SER A 41 7.87 -1.36 7.10
C SER A 41 7.20 -2.52 6.33
N ARG A 42 7.93 -3.63 6.17
CA ARG A 42 7.49 -4.87 5.46
C ARG A 42 6.52 -5.73 6.31
N SER A 43 6.00 -5.21 7.41
CA SER A 43 5.08 -5.94 8.29
C SER A 43 3.64 -5.89 7.76
N PRO A 44 2.72 -6.74 8.25
CA PRO A 44 1.28 -6.56 8.00
C PRO A 44 0.83 -5.21 8.59
N ILE A 45 0.83 -4.22 7.69
CA ILE A 45 0.70 -2.77 7.91
C ILE A 45 -0.37 -2.41 8.95
N ILE A 46 -1.54 -3.05 8.88
CA ILE A 46 -2.69 -2.66 9.72
C ILE A 46 -2.51 -3.05 11.18
N ASN A 47 -2.01 -4.26 11.48
CA ASN A 47 -1.85 -4.71 12.87
C ASN A 47 -0.77 -3.92 13.60
N HIS A 48 0.33 -3.64 12.90
CA HIS A 48 1.42 -2.83 13.43
C HIS A 48 0.98 -1.39 13.68
N ILE A 49 0.29 -0.76 12.71
CA ILE A 49 -0.26 0.59 12.87
C ILE A 49 -1.28 0.63 14.02
N SER A 50 -2.15 -0.37 14.13
CA SER A 50 -3.13 -0.44 15.22
C SER A 50 -2.44 -0.50 16.58
N GLN A 51 -1.45 -1.38 16.76
CA GLN A 51 -0.70 -1.51 18.02
C GLN A 51 0.04 -0.22 18.39
N GLN A 52 0.67 0.45 17.41
CA GLN A 52 1.37 1.72 17.62
C GLN A 52 0.42 2.89 17.92
N ILE A 53 -0.79 2.89 17.36
CA ILE A 53 -1.79 3.91 17.68
C ILE A 53 -2.37 3.66 19.07
N HIS A 54 -2.69 2.42 19.41
CA HIS A 54 -3.18 2.05 20.75
C HIS A 54 -2.17 2.34 21.85
N SER A 55 -0.86 2.23 21.59
CA SER A 55 0.17 2.53 22.59
C SER A 55 0.36 4.04 22.83
N VAL A 56 0.01 4.89 21.87
CA VAL A 56 0.18 6.36 21.98
C VAL A 56 -1.14 7.09 22.23
N THR A 57 -2.29 6.46 21.98
CA THR A 57 -3.60 7.14 22.02
C THR A 57 -4.69 6.20 22.55
N ASN A 58 -5.57 6.72 23.41
CA ASN A 58 -6.75 6.03 23.92
C ASN A 58 -7.62 5.49 22.75
N PRO A 59 -8.37 4.38 22.95
CA PRO A 59 -8.67 3.35 21.95
C PRO A 59 -9.73 3.68 20.86
N SER A 60 -9.85 4.93 20.39
CA SER A 60 -10.92 5.35 19.47
C SER A 60 -10.81 4.73 18.05
N GLY A 61 -9.64 4.24 17.65
CA GLY A 61 -9.40 3.70 16.32
C GLY A 61 -9.50 2.18 16.24
N SER A 62 -10.64 1.64 15.79
CA SER A 62 -10.69 0.23 15.38
C SER A 62 -9.83 -0.02 14.13
N THR A 63 -9.43 -1.27 13.89
CA THR A 63 -8.79 -1.74 12.64
C THR A 63 -9.54 -1.26 11.38
N ARG A 64 -10.87 -1.23 11.45
CA ARG A 64 -11.75 -0.76 10.36
C ARG A 64 -11.65 0.74 10.14
N THR A 65 -11.47 1.52 11.20
CA THR A 65 -11.26 2.97 11.14
C THR A 65 -9.93 3.28 10.45
N ILE A 66 -8.86 2.56 10.81
CA ILE A 66 -7.53 2.66 10.19
C ILE A 66 -7.61 2.31 8.69
N GLN A 67 -8.30 1.22 8.34
CA GLN A 67 -8.48 0.83 6.94
C GLN A 67 -9.23 1.88 6.13
N ARG A 68 -10.30 2.47 6.69
CA ARG A 68 -11.06 3.56 6.03
C ARG A 68 -10.21 4.81 5.85
N CYS A 69 -9.42 5.18 6.86
CA CYS A 69 -8.49 6.31 6.77
C CYS A 69 -7.47 6.10 5.65
N LEU A 70 -6.85 4.92 5.58
CA LEU A 70 -5.89 4.58 4.53
C LEU A 70 -6.54 4.66 3.14
N GLN A 71 -7.73 4.06 2.96
CA GLN A 71 -8.46 4.10 1.69
C GLN A 71 -8.83 5.52 1.26
N GLN A 72 -9.30 6.35 2.19
CA GLN A 72 -9.64 7.75 1.92
C GLN A 72 -8.42 8.59 1.52
N ASN A 73 -7.23 8.21 1.97
CA ASN A 73 -5.96 8.82 1.59
C ASN A 73 -5.29 8.11 0.39
N GLY A 74 -6.03 7.26 -0.34
CA GLY A 74 -5.53 6.60 -1.56
C GLY A 74 -4.60 5.42 -1.32
N MET A 75 -4.47 4.95 -0.08
CA MET A 75 -3.62 3.81 0.28
C MET A 75 -4.40 2.50 0.22
N SER A 76 -3.83 1.53 -0.47
CA SER A 76 -4.37 0.17 -0.57
C SER A 76 -3.30 -0.85 -0.22
N ALA A 77 -3.72 -1.95 0.40
CA ALA A 77 -2.83 -3.06 0.67
C ALA A 77 -2.42 -3.72 -0.66
N LYS A 78 -1.12 -3.94 -0.84
CA LYS A 78 -0.59 -4.71 -1.97
C LYS A 78 0.00 -6.01 -1.43
N ARG A 79 -0.18 -7.11 -2.17
CA ARG A 79 0.53 -8.36 -1.88
C ARG A 79 2.02 -8.12 -2.10
N PRO A 80 2.90 -8.39 -1.12
CA PRO A 80 4.33 -8.28 -1.34
C PRO A 80 4.73 -9.24 -2.46
N LEU A 81 5.55 -8.77 -3.40
CA LEU A 81 6.16 -9.66 -4.38
C LEU A 81 7.00 -10.69 -3.61
N LEU A 82 6.80 -11.98 -3.90
CA LEU A 82 7.56 -13.08 -3.32
C LEU A 82 9.00 -13.04 -3.86
N GLY A 83 9.79 -12.09 -3.36
CA GLY A 83 11.21 -11.99 -3.64
C GLY A 83 12.03 -12.64 -2.54
N LEU A 84 13.10 -13.34 -2.93
CA LEU A 84 14.16 -13.75 -2.01
C LEU A 84 14.64 -12.50 -1.24
N PRO A 85 14.60 -12.50 0.10
CA PRO A 85 15.06 -11.36 0.87
C PRO A 85 16.56 -11.16 0.63
N LEU A 86 16.91 -10.12 -0.14
CA LEU A 86 18.30 -9.73 -0.32
C LEU A 86 18.79 -8.97 0.92
N ASN A 87 19.84 -9.50 1.55
CA ASN A 87 20.62 -8.79 2.58
C ASN A 87 21.22 -7.50 1.99
N GLY A 88 21.46 -6.48 2.83
CA GLY A 88 22.09 -5.21 2.43
C GLY A 88 23.43 -5.39 1.73
N ASN A 89 24.25 -6.37 2.15
CA ASN A 89 25.50 -6.70 1.47
C ASN A 89 25.28 -7.21 0.04
N HIS A 90 24.31 -8.10 -0.17
CA HIS A 90 23.97 -8.59 -1.51
C HIS A 90 23.49 -7.46 -2.42
N ARG A 91 22.72 -6.49 -1.89
CA ARG A 91 22.27 -5.33 -2.65
C ARG A 91 23.43 -4.43 -3.08
N ARG A 92 24.38 -4.19 -2.17
CA ARG A 92 25.58 -3.39 -2.46
C ARG A 92 26.42 -4.03 -3.56
N LEU A 93 26.75 -5.31 -3.43
CA LEU A 93 27.54 -6.04 -4.42
C LEU A 93 26.86 -6.09 -5.79
N ARG A 94 25.56 -6.40 -5.83
CA ARG A 94 24.80 -6.41 -7.09
C ARG A 94 24.76 -5.03 -7.75
N ARG A 95 24.66 -3.95 -6.96
CA ARG A 95 24.71 -2.58 -7.51
C ARG A 95 26.09 -2.25 -8.08
N GLN A 96 27.16 -2.53 -7.34
CA GLN A 96 28.53 -2.31 -7.81
C GLN A 96 28.78 -3.05 -9.13
N TRP A 97 28.36 -4.32 -9.20
CA TRP A 97 28.40 -5.09 -10.43
C TRP A 97 27.58 -4.43 -11.56
N CYS A 98 26.35 -4.00 -11.32
CA CYS A 98 25.60 -3.31 -12.37
C CYS A 98 26.27 -2.01 -12.82
N ASP A 99 26.87 -1.24 -11.91
CA ASP A 99 27.50 0.05 -12.21
C ASP A 99 28.78 -0.14 -13.04
N GLU A 100 29.61 -1.12 -12.68
CA GLU A 100 30.83 -1.50 -13.41
C GLU A 100 30.51 -1.96 -14.85
N TRP A 101 29.43 -2.71 -15.02
CA TRP A 101 29.07 -3.32 -16.30
C TRP A 101 28.09 -2.45 -17.10
N ARG A 102 27.69 -1.28 -16.58
CA ARG A 102 26.75 -0.36 -17.24
C ARG A 102 27.25 0.20 -18.57
N ILE A 103 28.58 0.25 -18.76
CA ILE A 103 29.23 0.84 -19.94
C ILE A 103 29.31 -0.17 -21.10
N TRP A 104 29.06 -1.45 -20.81
CA TRP A 104 29.09 -2.50 -21.82
C TRP A 104 27.98 -2.26 -22.85
N THR A 105 28.35 -2.15 -24.12
CA THR A 105 27.41 -1.85 -25.21
C THR A 105 27.47 -2.93 -26.28
N THR A 106 28.65 -3.49 -26.56
CA THR A 106 28.86 -4.52 -27.60
C THR A 106 29.47 -5.81 -27.04
N GLU A 107 30.05 -5.74 -25.85
CA GLU A 107 30.81 -6.78 -25.17
C GLU A 107 29.92 -7.97 -24.77
N TYR A 108 28.63 -7.72 -24.52
CA TYR A 108 27.64 -8.78 -24.26
C TYR A 108 27.53 -9.81 -25.39
N ARG A 109 27.92 -9.46 -26.62
CA ARG A 109 27.89 -10.40 -27.77
C ARG A 109 28.84 -11.59 -27.60
N ASN A 110 29.86 -11.44 -26.75
CA ASN A 110 30.86 -12.47 -26.51
C ASN A 110 30.63 -13.21 -25.17
N VAL A 111 29.56 -12.87 -24.43
CA VAL A 111 29.24 -13.50 -23.15
C VAL A 111 28.22 -14.60 -23.36
N VAL A 112 28.59 -15.83 -22.98
CA VAL A 112 27.65 -16.95 -22.89
C VAL A 112 27.17 -17.04 -21.44
N PHE A 113 25.86 -16.89 -21.24
CA PHE A 113 25.24 -17.11 -19.93
C PHE A 113 24.87 -18.59 -19.79
N THR A 114 25.24 -19.18 -18.66
CA THR A 114 24.81 -20.52 -18.27
C THR A 114 24.07 -20.40 -16.94
N ASP A 115 22.75 -20.61 -16.95
CA ASP A 115 21.99 -20.80 -15.73
C ASP A 115 21.75 -22.29 -15.48
N GLU A 116 21.89 -22.73 -14.23
CA GLU A 116 21.43 -24.06 -13.84
C GLU A 116 19.93 -23.97 -13.54
N SER A 117 19.11 -24.21 -14.56
CA SER A 117 17.68 -24.37 -14.39
C SER A 117 17.36 -25.79 -13.91
N ARG A 118 16.79 -25.90 -12.70
CA ARG A 118 16.29 -27.18 -12.16
C ARG A 118 14.91 -27.48 -12.75
N LEU A 119 14.89 -28.05 -13.96
CA LEU A 119 13.66 -28.55 -14.57
C LEU A 119 13.21 -29.83 -13.85
N CYS A 120 12.01 -29.82 -13.25
CA CYS A 120 11.39 -31.03 -12.73
C CYS A 120 10.64 -31.76 -13.84
N LEU A 121 11.19 -32.86 -14.36
CA LEU A 121 10.58 -33.72 -15.40
C LEU A 121 9.51 -34.67 -14.83
N GLN A 122 8.50 -34.15 -14.12
CA GLN A 122 7.50 -35.00 -13.45
C GLN A 122 6.19 -35.23 -14.20
N HIS A 123 6.06 -34.90 -15.50
CA HIS A 123 4.83 -35.18 -16.28
C HIS A 123 5.07 -35.39 -17.79
N LEU A 124 6.12 -36.13 -18.16
CA LEU A 124 6.29 -36.62 -19.53
C LEU A 124 6.38 -38.15 -19.53
N PHE A 125 5.29 -38.83 -19.16
CA PHE A 125 4.84 -40.15 -19.64
C PHE A 125 3.40 -40.38 -19.18
#